data_AF-A0A1I5GKX6-F1
#
_entry.id   AF-A0A1I5GKX6-F1
#
_cell.length_a   1.000
_cell.length_b   1.000
_cell.length_c   1.000
_cell.angle_alpha   90.00
_cell.angle_beta   90.00
_cell.angle_gamma   90.00
#
_symmetry.space_group_name_H-M   'P 1'
#
loop_
_entity.id
_entity.type
_entity.pdbx_description
1 polymer ?
#
loop_
_entity_poly.entity_id
_entity_poly.type
_entity_poly.pdbx_seq_one_letter_code
_entity_poly.pdbx_strand_id
1 'polypeptide(L)'
;MTFDLRSTDLSALNSLTKYPSIPTYHELDPSNGGLLDSVVEYSGQVIGTEKIDGTNARIISLPDGSYLLGSREELLYAKGDLIGNPAQGIVAALQPLAETIAPVTEDVIRVHYLEVYGGKVTAASKQYTGARTVGFRIFDAVVIGDYREIMALPPQKLSEWRDSGGQPFLTESELTGLAERDDVPLAPRLFSVDAAELPTELDKTRDFLGEHLPRTRSALDEGACGAAEGIVLRTADRSVIAKARFKDYDRTLKRRGGKR
;
A
#
# COMPACT_ATOMS: atom_id res chain seq x y z
N MET A 1 -28.78 -11.86 6.85
CA MET A 1 -28.34 -13.05 6.09
C MET A 1 -26.87 -13.22 6.36
N THR A 2 -26.38 -14.43 6.61
CA THR A 2 -24.92 -14.69 6.75
C THR A 2 -24.22 -14.42 5.41
N PHE A 3 -22.97 -13.94 5.42
CA PHE A 3 -22.18 -13.82 4.18
C PHE A 3 -21.93 -15.20 3.55
N ASP A 4 -21.87 -15.27 2.23
CA ASP A 4 -21.46 -16.48 1.49
C ASP A 4 -20.67 -16.05 0.25
N LEU A 5 -19.38 -16.38 0.21
CA LEU A 5 -18.49 -16.08 -0.91
C LEU A 5 -19.04 -16.62 -2.24
N ARG A 6 -19.72 -17.78 -2.24
CA ARG A 6 -20.18 -18.45 -3.46
C ARG A 6 -21.32 -17.74 -4.17
N SER A 7 -22.11 -16.94 -3.44
CA SER A 7 -23.22 -16.17 -3.99
C SER A 7 -22.94 -14.66 -4.04
N THR A 8 -21.78 -14.22 -3.53
CA THR A 8 -21.42 -12.81 -3.47
C THR A 8 -21.05 -12.27 -4.85
N ASP A 9 -21.43 -11.03 -5.16
CA ASP A 9 -20.93 -10.33 -6.33
C ASP A 9 -19.43 -10.02 -6.17
N LEU A 10 -18.59 -10.81 -6.83
CA LEU A 10 -17.14 -10.68 -6.79
C LEU A 10 -16.63 -9.39 -7.45
N SER A 11 -17.40 -8.79 -8.38
CA SER A 11 -17.03 -7.50 -8.97
C SER A 11 -17.20 -6.37 -7.96
N ALA A 12 -18.32 -6.37 -7.24
CA ALA A 12 -18.55 -5.44 -6.14
C ALA A 12 -17.52 -5.65 -5.01
N LEU A 13 -17.24 -6.90 -4.64
CA LEU A 13 -16.23 -7.22 -3.62
C LEU A 13 -14.81 -6.79 -4.04
N ASN A 14 -14.44 -7.03 -5.30
CA ASN A 14 -13.17 -6.56 -5.86
C ASN A 14 -13.09 -5.03 -5.73
N SER A 15 -14.11 -4.31 -6.22
CA SER A 15 -14.16 -2.84 -6.18
C SER A 15 -14.12 -2.28 -4.75
N LEU A 16 -14.88 -2.87 -3.82
CA LEU A 16 -14.90 -2.51 -2.39
C LEU A 16 -13.51 -2.59 -1.75
N THR A 17 -12.72 -3.58 -2.16
CA THR A 17 -11.44 -3.93 -1.53
C THR A 17 -10.21 -3.45 -2.32
N LYS A 18 -10.38 -2.73 -3.43
CA LYS A 18 -9.25 -2.08 -4.14
C LYS A 18 -8.56 -1.06 -3.24
N TYR A 19 -7.23 -1.03 -3.31
CA TYR A 19 -6.47 0.02 -2.64
C TYR A 19 -6.50 1.29 -3.49
N PRO A 20 -6.89 2.45 -2.93
CA PRO A 20 -7.01 3.69 -3.69
C PRO A 20 -5.65 4.19 -4.17
N SER A 21 -5.67 5.15 -5.09
CA SER A 21 -4.46 5.83 -5.54
C SER A 21 -3.96 6.79 -4.45
N ILE A 22 -2.68 6.68 -4.08
CA ILE A 22 -2.04 7.65 -3.19
C ILE A 22 -1.58 8.86 -4.04
N PRO A 23 -1.93 10.11 -3.67
CA PRO A 23 -1.45 11.31 -4.37
C PRO A 23 0.06 11.49 -4.19
N THR A 24 0.71 12.17 -5.12
CA THR A 24 2.13 12.54 -4.96
C THR A 24 2.22 13.73 -4.00
N TYR A 25 3.20 13.76 -3.10
CA TYR A 25 3.34 14.82 -2.09
C TYR A 25 3.45 16.20 -2.72
N HIS A 26 4.29 16.35 -3.73
CA HIS A 26 4.22 17.48 -4.66
C HIS A 26 3.33 17.10 -5.85
N GLU A 27 2.46 18.00 -6.27
CA GLU A 27 1.55 17.76 -7.39
C GLU A 27 2.33 17.42 -8.67
N LEU A 28 1.84 16.43 -9.42
CA LEU A 28 2.42 16.10 -10.73
C LEU A 28 1.83 17.02 -11.79
N ASP A 29 2.70 17.69 -12.53
CA ASP A 29 2.34 18.45 -13.72
C ASP A 29 1.78 17.49 -14.79
N PRO A 30 0.49 17.59 -15.16
CA PRO A 30 -0.13 16.68 -16.12
C PRO A 30 0.46 16.80 -17.53
N SER A 31 1.11 17.93 -17.85
CA SER A 31 1.69 18.17 -19.19
C SER A 31 3.00 17.42 -19.42
N ASN A 32 3.80 17.22 -18.37
CA ASN A 32 5.18 16.71 -18.52
C ASN A 32 5.63 15.73 -17.42
N GLY A 33 4.79 15.47 -16.42
CA GLY A 33 5.06 14.58 -15.29
C GLY A 33 6.17 15.06 -14.34
N GLY A 34 6.57 16.33 -14.40
CA GLY A 34 7.42 16.98 -13.40
C GLY A 34 6.63 17.29 -12.14
N LEU A 35 7.33 17.65 -11.06
CA LEU A 35 6.70 18.11 -9.83
C LEU A 35 6.47 19.63 -9.87
N LEU A 36 5.28 20.04 -9.45
CA LEU A 36 4.92 21.41 -9.14
C LEU A 36 5.29 21.74 -7.69
N ASP A 37 5.17 23.01 -7.31
CA ASP A 37 5.52 23.46 -5.95
C ASP A 37 4.33 23.32 -4.97
N SER A 38 3.12 23.04 -5.47
CA SER A 38 1.95 22.70 -4.66
C SER A 38 2.15 21.36 -3.95
N VAL A 39 1.87 21.32 -2.65
CA VAL A 39 2.01 20.13 -1.82
C VAL A 39 0.69 19.67 -1.21
N VAL A 40 0.61 18.38 -0.87
CA VAL A 40 -0.43 17.86 0.02
C VAL A 40 -0.19 18.41 1.42
N GLU A 41 -1.16 19.16 1.95
CA GLU A 41 -1.06 19.75 3.28
C GLU A 41 -1.35 18.73 4.38
N TYR A 42 -0.58 18.83 5.46
CA TYR A 42 -0.76 18.04 6.67
C TYR A 42 -0.99 18.97 7.86
N SER A 43 -1.61 18.44 8.90
CA SER A 43 -1.68 19.10 10.21
C SER A 43 -1.34 18.10 11.31
N GLY A 44 -0.65 18.57 12.36
CA GLY A 44 -0.20 17.73 13.47
C GLY A 44 0.90 16.76 13.06
N GLN A 45 0.91 15.57 13.65
CA GLN A 45 1.96 14.59 13.46
C GLN A 45 1.86 13.86 12.11
N VAL A 46 2.98 13.77 11.40
CA VAL A 46 3.13 13.02 10.16
C VAL A 46 4.11 11.87 10.36
N ILE A 47 3.73 10.69 9.88
CA ILE A 47 4.52 9.47 9.92
C ILE A 47 5.05 9.19 8.51
N GLY A 48 6.36 8.98 8.42
CA GLY A 48 7.03 8.52 7.21
C GLY A 48 7.27 7.02 7.25
N THR A 49 6.80 6.29 6.25
CA THR A 49 7.14 4.88 6.04
C THR A 49 7.84 4.69 4.70
N GLU A 50 8.71 3.69 4.60
CA GLU A 50 9.31 3.33 3.31
C GLU A 50 8.22 2.99 2.29
N LYS A 51 8.28 3.62 1.12
CA LYS A 51 7.56 3.17 -0.06
C LYS A 51 8.38 2.08 -0.73
N ILE A 52 7.93 0.83 -0.59
CA ILE A 52 8.57 -0.32 -1.20
C ILE A 52 8.12 -0.43 -2.67
N ASP A 53 9.06 -0.75 -3.56
CA ASP A 53 8.86 -0.93 -5.00
C ASP A 53 8.67 -2.41 -5.32
N GLY A 54 7.43 -2.85 -5.20
CA GLY A 54 7.00 -4.20 -5.51
C GLY A 54 5.72 -4.17 -6.31
N THR A 55 4.82 -5.09 -5.95
CA THR A 55 3.45 -5.07 -6.42
C THR A 55 2.50 -5.02 -5.24
N ASN A 56 1.49 -4.19 -5.38
CA ASN A 56 0.40 -4.09 -4.43
C ASN A 56 -0.43 -5.39 -4.47
N ALA A 57 -0.61 -5.97 -3.29
CA ALA A 57 -1.41 -7.14 -3.06
C ALA A 57 -2.31 -6.95 -1.85
N ARG A 58 -3.29 -7.84 -1.72
CA ARG A 58 -4.21 -7.85 -0.59
C ARG A 58 -4.61 -9.25 -0.18
N ILE A 59 -4.79 -9.43 1.12
CA ILE A 59 -5.48 -10.57 1.72
C ILE A 59 -6.83 -10.05 2.20
N ILE A 60 -7.92 -10.64 1.73
CA ILE A 60 -9.29 -10.25 2.10
C ILE A 60 -9.87 -11.38 2.95
N SER A 61 -10.02 -11.15 4.23
CA SER A 61 -10.68 -12.09 5.14
C SER A 61 -12.18 -11.78 5.22
N LEU A 62 -13.01 -12.81 5.09
CA LEU A 62 -14.45 -12.68 4.89
C LEU A 62 -15.23 -13.23 6.11
N PRO A 63 -16.48 -12.76 6.34
CA PRO A 63 -17.29 -13.17 7.50
C PRO A 63 -17.65 -14.66 7.55
N ASP A 64 -17.58 -15.38 6.43
CA ASP A 64 -17.79 -16.83 6.38
C ASP A 64 -16.53 -17.64 6.74
N GLY A 65 -15.46 -16.96 7.18
CA GLY A 65 -14.17 -17.55 7.52
C GLY A 65 -13.29 -17.91 6.32
N SER A 66 -13.76 -17.63 5.09
CA SER A 66 -12.94 -17.75 3.88
C SER A 66 -12.01 -16.54 3.70
N TYR A 67 -11.07 -16.66 2.76
CA TYR A 67 -10.26 -15.53 2.34
C TYR A 67 -10.08 -15.52 0.82
N LEU A 68 -9.76 -14.34 0.30
CA LEU A 68 -9.32 -14.12 -1.08
C LEU A 68 -7.94 -13.48 -1.09
N LEU A 69 -7.16 -13.75 -2.12
CA LEU A 69 -5.94 -13.01 -2.45
C LEU A 69 -6.18 -12.19 -3.71
N GLY A 70 -5.66 -10.98 -3.74
CA GLY A 70 -5.79 -10.09 -4.89
C GLY A 70 -4.52 -9.31 -5.16
N SER A 71 -4.38 -8.85 -6.40
CA SER A 71 -3.54 -7.69 -6.72
C SER A 71 -4.30 -6.40 -6.42
N ARG A 72 -3.72 -5.26 -6.80
CA ARG A 72 -4.44 -3.98 -6.82
C ARG A 72 -5.76 -4.05 -7.60
N GLU A 73 -5.75 -4.71 -8.76
CA GLU A 73 -6.84 -4.63 -9.73
C GLU A 73 -7.78 -5.84 -9.74
N GLU A 74 -7.26 -7.02 -9.40
CA GLU A 74 -7.95 -8.29 -9.64
C GLU A 74 -7.90 -9.20 -8.42
N LEU A 75 -8.96 -10.00 -8.26
CA LEU A 75 -8.96 -11.16 -7.37
C LEU A 75 -8.25 -12.33 -8.08
N LEU A 76 -7.35 -13.02 -7.37
CA LEU A 76 -6.41 -13.98 -7.96
C LEU A 76 -6.57 -15.40 -7.44
N TYR A 77 -7.13 -15.55 -6.24
CA TYR A 77 -7.27 -16.83 -5.55
C TYR A 77 -8.34 -16.72 -4.46
N ALA A 78 -9.13 -17.78 -4.30
CA ALA A 78 -9.99 -18.03 -3.15
C ALA A 78 -9.49 -19.23 -2.35
N LYS A 79 -9.69 -19.20 -1.03
CA LYS A 79 -9.35 -20.33 -0.15
C LYS A 79 -9.94 -21.64 -0.68
N GLY A 80 -9.06 -22.62 -0.90
CA GLY A 80 -9.44 -23.93 -1.41
C GLY A 80 -9.45 -24.05 -2.94
N ASP A 81 -9.14 -22.99 -3.68
CA ASP A 81 -8.93 -23.09 -5.13
C ASP A 81 -7.79 -24.08 -5.44
N LEU A 82 -8.02 -24.91 -6.46
CA LEU A 82 -7.03 -25.87 -6.95
C LEU A 82 -5.93 -25.21 -7.79
N ILE A 83 -6.24 -24.10 -8.46
CA ILE A 83 -5.35 -23.39 -9.37
C ILE A 83 -5.44 -21.89 -9.08
N GLY A 84 -4.42 -21.35 -8.42
CA GLY A 84 -4.28 -19.90 -8.24
C GLY A 84 -3.68 -19.21 -9.46
N ASN A 85 -4.07 -17.96 -9.70
CA ASN A 85 -3.47 -17.16 -10.77
C ASN A 85 -1.99 -16.85 -10.43
N PRO A 86 -1.01 -17.20 -11.30
CA PRO A 86 0.41 -16.99 -11.02
C PRO A 86 0.86 -15.52 -11.16
N ALA A 87 -0.05 -14.59 -11.46
CA ALA A 87 0.25 -13.18 -11.68
C ALA A 87 1.15 -12.61 -10.57
N GLN A 88 2.34 -12.16 -10.99
CA GLN A 88 3.34 -11.49 -10.16
C GLN A 88 3.79 -12.30 -8.92
N GLY A 89 3.53 -13.61 -8.89
CA GLY A 89 3.88 -14.47 -7.75
C GLY A 89 3.09 -14.18 -6.46
N ILE A 90 2.02 -13.35 -6.53
CA ILE A 90 1.29 -12.89 -5.33
C ILE A 90 0.69 -14.07 -4.56
N VAL A 91 -0.04 -14.96 -5.24
CA VAL A 91 -0.71 -16.10 -4.60
C VAL A 91 0.31 -16.98 -3.89
N ALA A 92 1.40 -17.34 -4.57
CA ALA A 92 2.46 -18.16 -4.00
C ALA A 92 3.13 -17.50 -2.79
N ALA A 93 3.30 -16.18 -2.78
CA ALA A 93 3.92 -15.45 -1.69
C ALA A 93 2.99 -15.30 -0.47
N LEU A 94 1.70 -15.04 -0.70
CA LEU A 94 0.75 -14.66 0.37
C LEU A 94 -0.11 -15.80 0.89
N GLN A 95 -0.32 -16.87 0.12
CA GLN A 95 -1.14 -18.00 0.57
C GLN A 95 -0.67 -18.60 1.91
N PRO A 96 0.65 -18.85 2.14
CA PRO A 96 1.10 -19.36 3.43
C PRO A 96 0.72 -18.45 4.61
N LEU A 97 0.80 -17.14 4.42
CA LEU A 97 0.38 -16.17 5.44
C LEU A 97 -1.14 -16.16 5.63
N ALA A 98 -1.91 -16.16 4.54
CA ALA A 98 -3.37 -16.12 4.63
C ALA A 98 -3.96 -17.34 5.35
N GLU A 99 -3.28 -18.50 5.30
CA GLU A 99 -3.67 -19.69 6.08
C GLU A 99 -3.35 -19.59 7.58
N THR A 100 -2.42 -18.72 7.99
CA THR A 100 -2.09 -18.52 9.42
C THR A 100 -2.91 -17.43 10.08
N ILE A 101 -3.44 -16.48 9.30
CA ILE A 101 -4.33 -15.43 9.82
C ILE A 101 -5.60 -16.07 10.37
N ALA A 102 -5.94 -15.75 11.63
CA ALA A 102 -7.14 -16.25 12.27
C ALA A 102 -8.38 -15.81 11.45
N PRO A 103 -9.33 -16.73 11.16
CA PRO A 103 -10.56 -16.39 10.47
C PRO A 103 -11.29 -15.25 11.18
N VAL A 104 -11.82 -14.31 10.39
CA VAL A 104 -12.71 -13.27 10.91
C VAL A 104 -14.00 -13.95 11.38
N THR A 105 -14.45 -13.61 12.58
CA THR A 105 -15.67 -14.20 13.19
C THR A 105 -16.79 -13.17 13.33
N GLU A 106 -16.45 -11.89 13.21
CA GLU A 106 -17.38 -10.78 13.17
C GLU A 106 -18.00 -10.63 11.77
N ASP A 107 -19.19 -10.00 11.65
CA ASP A 107 -19.82 -9.70 10.35
C ASP A 107 -19.13 -8.49 9.67
N VAL A 108 -17.83 -8.62 9.38
CA VAL A 108 -16.99 -7.58 8.77
C VAL A 108 -16.11 -8.16 7.67
N ILE A 109 -15.74 -7.34 6.69
CA ILE A 109 -14.67 -7.64 5.75
C ILE A 109 -13.38 -6.98 6.25
N ARG A 110 -12.33 -7.77 6.46
CA ARG A 110 -11.00 -7.26 6.83
C ARG A 110 -10.06 -7.41 5.66
N VAL A 111 -9.37 -6.32 5.28
CA VAL A 111 -8.38 -6.36 4.20
C VAL A 111 -7.03 -5.94 4.74
N HIS A 112 -6.02 -6.78 4.52
CA HIS A 112 -4.62 -6.44 4.72
C HIS A 112 -4.04 -6.00 3.38
N TYR A 113 -3.50 -4.80 3.30
CA TYR A 113 -2.83 -4.28 2.11
C TYR A 113 -1.32 -4.44 2.25
N LEU A 114 -0.72 -5.21 1.35
CA LEU A 114 0.69 -5.58 1.39
C LEU A 114 1.40 -5.17 0.10
N GLU A 115 2.68 -4.85 0.23
CA GLU A 115 3.58 -4.81 -0.91
C GLU A 115 4.31 -6.15 -0.97
N VAL A 116 4.18 -6.89 -2.08
CA VAL A 116 4.97 -8.09 -2.37
C VAL A 116 6.15 -7.67 -3.25
N TYR A 117 7.38 -8.02 -2.89
CA TYR A 117 8.58 -7.50 -3.54
C TYR A 117 9.73 -8.52 -3.52
N GLY A 118 10.81 -8.21 -4.23
CA GLY A 118 11.93 -9.12 -4.44
C GLY A 118 11.65 -10.17 -5.52
N GLY A 119 12.47 -11.22 -5.55
CA GLY A 119 12.40 -12.29 -6.55
C GLY A 119 12.40 -11.78 -8.00
N LYS A 120 11.30 -12.07 -8.71
CA LYS A 120 11.03 -11.60 -10.08
C LYS A 120 9.74 -10.77 -10.15
N VAL A 121 9.31 -10.19 -9.04
CA VAL A 121 8.02 -9.48 -8.94
C VAL A 121 8.04 -8.23 -9.80
N THR A 122 9.10 -7.41 -9.70
CA THR A 122 9.30 -6.21 -10.52
C THR A 122 10.76 -6.06 -10.96
N ALA A 123 11.03 -5.08 -11.84
CA ALA A 123 12.40 -4.70 -12.22
C ALA A 123 13.23 -4.16 -11.04
N ALA A 124 12.58 -3.69 -9.97
CA ALA A 124 13.24 -3.19 -8.76
C ALA A 124 13.66 -4.30 -7.79
N SER A 125 13.31 -5.57 -8.04
CA SER A 125 13.60 -6.70 -7.14
C SER A 125 15.07 -6.78 -6.69
N LYS A 126 16.02 -6.46 -7.57
CA LYS A 126 17.47 -6.44 -7.25
C LYS A 126 17.85 -5.45 -6.13
N GLN A 127 17.02 -4.44 -5.88
CA GLN A 127 17.24 -3.49 -4.80
C GLN A 127 16.98 -4.09 -3.43
N TYR A 128 16.23 -5.19 -3.37
CA TYR A 128 15.78 -5.82 -2.13
C TYR A 128 16.42 -7.20 -1.90
N THR A 129 16.93 -7.86 -2.93
CA THR A 129 17.50 -9.21 -2.80
C THR A 129 18.55 -9.49 -3.87
N GLY A 130 19.64 -10.16 -3.48
CA GLY A 130 20.57 -10.83 -4.40
C GLY A 130 20.24 -12.32 -4.59
N ALA A 131 19.54 -12.94 -3.62
CA ALA A 131 19.18 -14.36 -3.63
C ALA A 131 17.86 -14.69 -4.35
N ARG A 132 17.16 -13.68 -4.90
CA ARG A 132 15.81 -13.78 -5.47
C ARG A 132 14.74 -14.21 -4.45
N THR A 133 14.94 -13.89 -3.18
CA THR A 133 13.95 -14.05 -2.13
C THR A 133 12.74 -13.17 -2.42
N VAL A 134 11.53 -13.69 -2.19
CA VAL A 134 10.29 -12.90 -2.22
C VAL A 134 9.90 -12.61 -0.78
N GLY A 135 9.55 -11.35 -0.52
CA GLY A 135 9.04 -10.92 0.78
C GLY A 135 7.80 -10.07 0.60
N PHE A 136 7.18 -9.75 1.74
CA PHE A 136 6.04 -8.85 1.79
C PHE A 136 6.11 -7.98 3.04
N ARG A 137 5.49 -6.80 2.96
CA ARG A 137 5.25 -5.93 4.12
C ARG A 137 3.82 -5.41 4.07
N ILE A 138 3.11 -5.45 5.19
CA ILE A 138 1.82 -4.76 5.30
C ILE A 138 2.06 -3.25 5.46
N PHE A 139 1.33 -2.43 4.72
CA PHE A 139 1.44 -0.97 4.81
C PHE A 139 0.10 -0.31 5.18
N ASP A 140 -1.02 -0.99 5.00
CA ASP A 140 -2.35 -0.49 5.37
C ASP A 140 -3.32 -1.63 5.66
N ALA A 141 -4.44 -1.32 6.30
CA ALA A 141 -5.53 -2.27 6.49
C ALA A 141 -6.87 -1.55 6.66
N VAL A 142 -7.96 -2.23 6.31
CA VAL A 142 -9.34 -1.74 6.52
C VAL A 142 -10.20 -2.81 7.20
N VAL A 143 -11.19 -2.36 7.97
CA VAL A 143 -12.25 -3.21 8.53
C VAL A 143 -13.60 -2.60 8.17
N ILE A 144 -14.34 -3.26 7.27
CA ILE A 144 -15.57 -2.77 6.67
C ILE A 144 -16.76 -3.53 7.29
N GLY A 145 -17.52 -2.88 8.16
CA GLY A 145 -18.69 -3.49 8.82
C GLY A 145 -20.00 -3.32 8.05
N ASP A 146 -20.14 -2.25 7.28
CA ASP A 146 -21.31 -1.88 6.47
C ASP A 146 -21.18 -2.36 5.01
N TYR A 147 -20.34 -3.36 4.75
CA TYR A 147 -19.98 -3.80 3.41
C TYR A 147 -21.19 -4.19 2.55
N ARG A 148 -22.29 -4.68 3.15
CA ARG A 148 -23.52 -5.05 2.42
C ARG A 148 -24.18 -3.84 1.78
N GLU A 149 -24.24 -2.73 2.49
CA GLU A 149 -24.84 -1.48 2.01
C GLU A 149 -23.97 -0.88 0.91
N ILE A 150 -22.66 -0.88 1.12
CA ILE A 150 -21.68 -0.34 0.17
C ILE A 150 -21.64 -1.18 -1.11
N MET A 151 -21.66 -2.52 -1.01
CA MET A 151 -21.67 -3.42 -2.18
C MET A 151 -22.97 -3.35 -2.98
N ALA A 152 -24.07 -2.87 -2.37
CA ALA A 152 -25.33 -2.65 -3.07
C ALA A 152 -25.34 -1.34 -3.88
N LEU A 153 -24.32 -0.47 -3.72
CA LEU A 153 -24.19 0.74 -4.53
C LEU A 153 -23.95 0.39 -6.00
N PRO A 154 -24.43 1.23 -6.95
CA PRO A 154 -24.04 1.12 -8.35
C PRO A 154 -22.50 1.16 -8.49
N PRO A 155 -21.92 0.45 -9.48
CA PRO A 155 -20.46 0.32 -9.61
C PRO A 155 -19.69 1.64 -9.60
N GLN A 156 -20.24 2.69 -10.24
CA GLN A 156 -19.64 4.03 -10.26
C GLN A 156 -19.63 4.66 -8.87
N LYS A 157 -20.73 4.52 -8.12
CA LYS A 157 -20.84 5.06 -6.75
C LYS A 157 -19.94 4.32 -5.77
N LEU A 158 -19.80 3.01 -5.93
CA LEU A 158 -18.83 2.21 -5.16
C LEU A 158 -17.39 2.65 -5.44
N SER A 159 -17.05 2.93 -6.72
CA SER A 159 -15.74 3.46 -7.09
C SER A 159 -15.50 4.84 -6.48
N GLU A 160 -16.46 5.76 -6.62
CA GLU A 160 -16.40 7.11 -6.05
C GLU A 160 -16.24 7.08 -4.53
N TRP A 161 -17.00 6.22 -3.84
CA TRP A 161 -16.89 6.00 -2.39
C TRP A 161 -15.46 5.62 -1.99
N ARG A 162 -14.87 4.63 -2.67
CA ARG A 162 -13.49 4.20 -2.39
C ARG A 162 -12.49 5.32 -2.65
N ASP A 163 -12.58 5.95 -3.82
CA ASP A 163 -11.56 6.91 -4.28
C ASP A 163 -11.64 8.25 -3.52
N SER A 164 -12.77 8.52 -2.85
CA SER A 164 -13.01 9.71 -2.03
C SER A 164 -12.82 9.48 -0.53
N GLY A 165 -12.12 8.40 -0.14
CA GLY A 165 -11.76 8.12 1.26
C GLY A 165 -12.85 7.41 2.07
N GLY A 166 -13.82 6.77 1.44
CA GLY A 166 -14.89 6.03 2.13
C GLY A 166 -14.43 4.78 2.86
N GLN A 167 -13.24 4.26 2.54
CA GLN A 167 -12.70 3.07 3.22
C GLN A 167 -12.24 3.42 4.65
N PRO A 168 -12.68 2.66 5.67
CA PRO A 168 -12.31 2.86 7.07
C PRO A 168 -10.92 2.26 7.34
N PHE A 169 -9.88 2.98 6.92
CA PHE A 169 -8.51 2.59 7.19
C PHE A 169 -8.21 2.61 8.68
N LEU A 170 -7.42 1.64 9.13
CA LEU A 170 -6.95 1.58 10.51
C LEU A 170 -6.00 2.75 10.80
N THR A 171 -6.07 3.26 12.02
CA THR A 171 -5.07 4.18 12.56
C THR A 171 -3.70 3.50 12.66
N GLU A 172 -2.64 4.28 12.82
CA GLU A 172 -1.27 3.78 12.98
C GLU A 172 -1.15 2.75 14.12
N SER A 173 -1.80 3.00 15.26
CA SER A 173 -1.78 2.12 16.43
C SER A 173 -2.55 0.83 16.16
N GLU A 174 -3.73 0.92 15.54
CA GLU A 174 -4.54 -0.25 15.19
C GLU A 174 -3.87 -1.11 14.13
N LEU A 175 -3.25 -0.51 13.11
CA LEU A 175 -2.48 -1.23 12.10
C LEU A 175 -1.28 -1.94 12.73
N THR A 176 -0.62 -1.30 13.71
CA THR A 176 0.49 -1.92 14.45
C THR A 176 0.03 -3.12 15.26
N GLY A 177 -1.06 -2.97 16.03
CA GLY A 177 -1.63 -4.08 16.78
C GLY A 177 -2.14 -5.21 15.87
N LEU A 178 -2.69 -4.88 14.69
CA LEU A 178 -3.10 -5.85 13.69
C LEU A 178 -1.90 -6.67 13.18
N ALA A 179 -0.82 -5.99 12.82
CA ALA A 179 0.39 -6.61 12.30
C ALA A 179 1.08 -7.51 13.33
N GLU A 180 1.12 -7.08 14.60
CA GLU A 180 1.63 -7.89 15.71
C GLU A 180 0.77 -9.14 15.95
N ARG A 181 -0.56 -8.98 15.97
CA ARG A 181 -1.48 -10.11 16.17
C ARG A 181 -1.34 -11.17 15.09
N ASP A 182 -1.18 -10.74 13.84
CA ASP A 182 -1.14 -11.62 12.68
C ASP A 182 0.29 -12.07 12.30
N ASP A 183 1.30 -11.67 13.09
CA ASP A 183 2.73 -11.91 12.83
C ASP A 183 3.18 -11.50 11.42
N VAL A 184 2.70 -10.33 10.97
CA VAL A 184 3.00 -9.78 9.64
C VAL A 184 3.90 -8.56 9.78
N PRO A 185 5.05 -8.52 9.11
CA PRO A 185 5.92 -7.37 9.23
C PRO A 185 5.38 -6.15 8.50
N LEU A 186 5.48 -5.01 9.17
CA LEU A 186 5.09 -3.71 8.67
C LEU A 186 6.10 -3.10 7.69
N ALA A 187 5.62 -2.24 6.78
CA ALA A 187 6.48 -1.34 6.03
C ALA A 187 7.28 -0.48 7.05
N PRO A 188 8.63 -0.39 6.89
CA PRO A 188 9.47 0.27 7.89
C PRO A 188 9.04 1.70 8.19
N ARG A 189 8.84 2.01 9.47
CA ARG A 189 8.70 3.40 9.95
C ARG A 189 10.07 4.07 9.94
N LEU A 190 10.11 5.28 9.42
CA LEU A 190 11.34 6.02 9.20
C LEU A 190 11.48 7.18 10.18
N PHE A 191 10.38 7.89 10.41
CA PHE A 191 10.29 9.02 11.32
C PHE A 191 8.83 9.30 11.70
N SER A 192 8.68 10.12 12.72
CA SER A 192 7.46 10.84 13.05
C SER A 192 7.84 12.27 13.40
N VAL A 193 7.27 13.24 12.68
CA VAL A 193 7.62 14.68 12.77
C VAL A 193 6.34 15.50 12.81
N ASP A 194 6.43 16.76 13.27
CA ASP A 194 5.33 17.71 13.08
C ASP A 194 5.21 18.10 11.60
N ALA A 195 3.99 18.36 11.13
CA ALA A 195 3.73 18.80 9.76
C ALA A 195 4.53 20.07 9.38
N ALA A 196 4.80 20.97 10.34
CA ALA A 196 5.60 22.17 10.13
C ALA A 196 7.07 21.88 9.81
N GLU A 197 7.56 20.68 10.08
CA GLU A 197 8.92 20.23 9.76
C GLU A 197 9.03 19.68 8.33
N LEU A 198 7.91 19.41 7.65
CA LEU A 198 7.93 18.90 6.29
C LEU A 198 8.37 20.00 5.32
N PRO A 199 9.41 19.75 4.50
CA PRO A 199 9.81 20.70 3.47
C PRO A 199 8.72 20.81 2.40
N THR A 200 8.56 22.02 1.87
CA THR A 200 7.64 22.33 0.76
C THR A 200 8.37 22.72 -0.52
N GLU A 201 9.70 22.89 -0.47
CA GLU A 201 10.52 23.08 -1.66
C GLU A 201 11.08 21.76 -2.18
N LEU A 202 11.17 21.61 -3.51
CA LEU A 202 11.53 20.36 -4.17
C LEU A 202 12.93 19.85 -3.82
N ASP A 203 13.91 20.74 -3.75
CA ASP A 203 15.31 20.42 -3.41
C ASP A 203 15.42 19.99 -1.94
N LYS A 204 14.83 20.77 -1.02
CA LYS A 204 14.79 20.41 0.40
C LYS A 204 14.04 19.11 0.64
N THR A 205 12.95 18.87 -0.08
CA THR A 205 12.20 17.62 0.02
C THR A 205 13.01 16.44 -0.46
N ARG A 206 13.73 16.58 -1.59
CA ARG A 206 14.63 15.53 -2.06
C ARG A 206 15.69 15.21 -1.01
N ASP A 207 16.28 16.22 -0.39
CA ASP A 207 17.33 16.03 0.61
C ASP A 207 16.77 15.38 1.89
N PHE A 208 15.59 15.80 2.33
CA PHE A 208 14.84 15.18 3.42
C PHE A 208 14.58 13.68 3.15
N LEU A 209 14.22 13.30 1.92
CA LEU A 209 14.08 11.88 1.57
C LEU A 209 15.40 11.12 1.75
N GLY A 210 16.52 11.72 1.30
CA GLY A 210 17.84 11.10 1.37
C GLY A 210 18.38 10.98 2.80
N GLU A 211 18.05 11.92 3.67
CA GLU A 211 18.39 11.89 5.09
C GLU A 211 17.65 10.76 5.82
N HIS A 212 16.33 10.66 5.61
CA HIS A 212 15.51 9.67 6.32
C HIS A 212 15.55 8.26 5.71
N LEU A 213 15.82 8.15 4.41
CA LEU A 213 15.87 6.88 3.68
C LEU A 213 17.06 6.81 2.70
N PRO A 214 18.31 6.83 3.20
CA PRO A 214 19.50 6.78 2.35
C PRO A 214 19.65 5.45 1.60
N ARG A 215 19.13 4.36 2.16
CA ARG A 215 19.02 3.02 1.56
C ARG A 215 17.72 2.37 2.00
N THR A 216 17.21 1.42 1.22
CA THR A 216 16.04 0.62 1.61
C THR A 216 16.25 -0.02 2.99
N ARG A 217 15.22 0.02 3.84
CA ARG A 217 15.15 -0.73 5.10
C ARG A 217 14.40 -2.06 4.92
N SER A 218 14.05 -2.38 3.67
CA SER A 218 13.30 -3.57 3.27
C SER A 218 14.18 -4.54 2.48
N ALA A 219 15.50 -4.55 2.70
CA ALA A 219 16.35 -5.61 2.16
C ALA A 219 15.98 -6.98 2.76
N LEU A 220 15.88 -7.99 1.91
CA LEU A 220 15.57 -9.39 2.28
C LEU A 220 16.82 -10.22 2.52
N ASP A 221 17.97 -9.77 1.99
CA ASP A 221 19.27 -10.40 2.19
C ASP A 221 20.41 -9.39 1.98
N GLU A 222 21.62 -9.78 2.34
CA GLU A 222 22.83 -8.95 2.23
C GLU A 222 23.23 -8.64 0.77
N GLY A 223 22.69 -9.38 -0.21
CA GLY A 223 22.97 -9.20 -1.64
C GLY A 223 22.15 -8.08 -2.30
N ALA A 224 21.28 -7.41 -1.56
CA ALA A 224 20.46 -6.31 -2.04
C ALA A 224 21.28 -5.08 -2.48
N CYS A 225 21.00 -4.52 -3.67
CA CYS A 225 21.68 -3.29 -4.12
C CYS A 225 21.34 -2.08 -3.22
N GLY A 226 20.11 -2.03 -2.70
CA GLY A 226 19.73 -1.17 -1.59
C GLY A 226 19.15 0.21 -1.95
N ALA A 227 18.81 0.48 -3.21
CA ALA A 227 18.15 1.74 -3.57
C ALA A 227 16.66 1.72 -3.15
N ALA A 228 16.21 2.75 -2.44
CA ALA A 228 14.81 2.91 -2.08
C ALA A 228 14.03 3.64 -3.19
N GLU A 229 12.72 3.39 -3.30
CA GLU A 229 11.85 4.13 -4.22
C GLU A 229 11.43 5.49 -3.65
N GLY A 230 11.10 5.54 -2.37
CA GLY A 230 10.63 6.76 -1.72
C GLY A 230 10.00 6.54 -0.36
N ILE A 231 9.23 7.53 0.07
CA ILE A 231 8.54 7.57 1.36
C ILE A 231 7.05 7.79 1.14
N VAL A 232 6.22 7.08 1.89
CA VAL A 232 4.81 7.40 2.07
C VAL A 232 4.69 8.22 3.35
N LEU A 233 4.07 9.39 3.23
CA LEU A 233 3.73 10.30 4.32
C LEU A 233 2.26 10.10 4.66
N ARG A 234 1.91 9.98 5.94
CA ARG A 234 0.51 9.90 6.38
C ARG A 234 0.29 10.51 7.76
N THR A 235 -0.94 10.93 8.03
CA THR A 235 -1.40 11.19 9.40
C THR A 235 -1.63 9.88 10.16
N ALA A 236 -1.57 9.93 11.49
CA ALA A 236 -1.78 8.77 12.34
C ALA A 236 -3.20 8.17 12.24
N ASP A 237 -4.20 9.01 11.96
CA ASP A 237 -5.59 8.60 11.72
C ASP A 237 -5.87 8.21 10.26
N ARG A 238 -4.83 8.23 9.41
CA ARG A 238 -4.86 7.87 8.00
C ARG A 238 -5.75 8.76 7.11
N SER A 239 -6.26 9.88 7.63
CA SER A 239 -7.10 10.85 6.90
C SER A 239 -6.37 11.56 5.75
N VAL A 240 -5.05 11.79 5.87
CA VAL A 240 -4.21 12.34 4.80
C VAL A 240 -3.06 11.39 4.51
N ILE A 241 -2.77 11.17 3.22
CA ILE A 241 -1.65 10.36 2.75
C ILE A 241 -1.08 10.94 1.45
N ALA A 242 0.23 10.84 1.27
CA ALA A 242 0.89 11.16 0.00
C ALA A 242 2.17 10.33 -0.16
N LYS A 243 2.68 10.23 -1.38
CA LYS A 243 3.94 9.55 -1.70
C LYS A 243 4.96 10.51 -2.28
N ALA A 244 6.21 10.38 -1.86
CA ALA A 244 7.34 11.15 -2.36
C ALA A 244 8.40 10.16 -2.88
N ARG A 245 8.72 10.19 -4.17
CA ARG A 245 9.66 9.24 -4.80
C ARG A 245 10.92 9.93 -5.29
N PHE A 246 12.09 9.38 -4.97
CA PHE A 246 13.39 9.92 -5.39
C PHE A 246 13.42 10.26 -6.88
N LYS A 247 12.98 9.31 -7.73
CA LYS A 247 12.97 9.46 -9.19
C LYS A 247 12.17 10.68 -9.68
N ASP A 248 11.06 11.01 -9.02
CA ASP A 248 10.23 12.14 -9.43
C ASP A 248 10.90 13.48 -9.11
N TYR A 249 11.55 13.59 -7.95
CA TYR A 249 12.35 14.77 -7.58
C TYR A 249 13.60 14.90 -8.44
N ASP A 250 14.40 13.84 -8.58
CA ASP A 250 15.64 13.85 -9.36
C ASP A 250 15.38 14.24 -10.83
N ARG A 251 14.32 13.69 -11.44
CA ARG A 251 13.91 14.04 -12.80
C ARG A 251 13.50 15.51 -12.90
N THR A 252 12.75 16.01 -11.93
CA THR A 252 12.24 17.40 -11.94
C THR A 252 13.39 18.40 -11.76
N LEU A 253 14.26 18.17 -10.77
CA LEU A 253 15.42 19.03 -10.49
C LEU A 253 16.40 19.05 -11.66
N LYS A 254 16.69 17.90 -12.28
CA LYS A 254 17.53 17.84 -13.49
C LYS A 254 16.97 18.66 -14.64
N ARG A 255 15.64 18.64 -14.85
CA ARG A 255 14.98 19.44 -15.90
C ARG A 255 15.01 20.94 -15.59
N ARG A 256 14.80 21.34 -14.33
CA ARG A 256 14.87 22.75 -13.91
C ARG A 256 16.30 23.30 -14.00
N GLY A 257 17.30 22.50 -13.61
CA GLY A 257 18.72 22.87 -13.69
C GLY A 257 19.29 22.97 -15.11
N GLY A 258 18.76 22.19 -16.07
CA GLY A 258 19.17 22.22 -17.48
C GLY A 258 18.49 23.30 -18.34
N LYS A 259 17.63 24.16 -17.76
CA LYS A 259 16.97 25.29 -18.44
C LYS A 259 17.65 26.65 -18.19
N ARG A 260 18.89 26.66 -17.68
CA ARG A 260 19.70 27.87 -17.54
C ARG A 260 20.58 28.09 -18.75
#